data_AF-A0AAV6CLM6-F1
#
_entry.id   AF-A0AAV6CLM6-F1
#
_cell.length_a   1.000
_cell.length_b   1.000
_cell.length_c   1.000
_cell.angle_alpha   90.00
_cell.angle_beta   90.00
_cell.angle_gamma   90.00
#
_symmetry.space_group_name_H-M   'P 1'
#
loop_
_entity.id
_entity.type
_entity.pdbx_description
1 polymer ?
#
loop_
_entity_poly.entity_id
_entity_poly.type
_entity_poly.pdbx_seq_one_letter_code
_entity_poly.pdbx_strand_id
1 'polypeptide(L)'
;MANRTAPGAEQIVRSKVARFGAMRREFARELARRKGVTLSADVDRFFDAVEKGDWEQVERTFKALNGGDSSAGFSGSRDPALTWIWPAIIDAYGVAEQAHLWPAQQLLDYGNEILNALDPGMIYIGGTDSGRWIPALLSDTSDGERHVVLTQNGLADATYLEYMRVQYEGRLALLDEKDSAAAFEAYIADARERLAHDQQNPSAPKRVKPTEQLRLDEGNVHISGVGAVMAINEKLLQRLIAKNPELSFGLQESVPLPSTHATGIPNGPIMHLNTRTADGAVAFTEDVANDSLAYWKERSAAAQLASTPKDSPSLFKSYSHHAAAAANLLAARGFPKQAEQAYRLSSELWPENPETTAHLSRLLEQQGRRSEAERLRQDFITRHPSQREAFEKLR
;
A
#
# COMPACT_ATOMS: atom_id res chain seq x y z
N MET A 1 29.41 -30.57 21.70
CA MET A 1 28.48 -29.98 20.71
C MET A 1 28.27 -28.53 21.09
N ALA A 2 28.75 -27.58 20.28
CA ALA A 2 28.67 -26.16 20.60
C ALA A 2 27.19 -25.72 20.59
N ASN A 3 26.73 -25.18 21.70
CA ASN A 3 25.41 -24.61 21.89
C ASN A 3 25.32 -23.35 21.00
N ARG A 4 24.88 -23.49 19.74
CA ARG A 4 24.64 -22.33 18.88
C ARG A 4 23.43 -21.61 19.44
N THR A 5 23.66 -20.48 20.11
CA THR A 5 22.60 -19.54 20.51
C THR A 5 21.81 -19.13 19.28
N ALA A 6 20.49 -19.05 19.42
CA ALA A 6 19.60 -18.60 18.34
C ALA A 6 20.04 -17.21 17.85
N PRO A 7 19.99 -16.94 16.52
CA PRO A 7 20.38 -15.64 15.98
C PRO A 7 19.46 -14.54 16.51
N GLY A 8 20.02 -13.37 16.82
CA GLY A 8 19.24 -12.19 17.21
C GLY A 8 18.46 -11.59 16.03
N ALA A 9 17.45 -10.76 16.31
CA ALA A 9 16.56 -10.17 15.30
C ALA A 9 17.31 -9.45 14.17
N GLU A 10 18.35 -8.67 14.49
CA GLU A 10 19.17 -7.98 13.48
C GLU A 10 19.86 -8.95 12.52
N GLN A 11 20.38 -10.07 13.02
CA GLN A 11 21.02 -11.09 12.21
C GLN A 11 19.99 -11.81 11.34
N ILE A 12 18.78 -12.08 11.86
CA ILE A 12 17.67 -12.66 11.11
C ILE A 12 17.27 -11.74 9.95
N VAL A 13 16.99 -10.46 10.24
CA VAL A 13 16.57 -9.47 9.22
C VAL A 13 17.67 -9.29 8.17
N ARG A 14 18.93 -9.11 8.57
CA ARG A 14 20.05 -8.99 7.62
C ARG A 14 20.16 -10.19 6.68
N SER A 15 20.04 -11.40 7.23
CA SER A 15 20.12 -12.64 6.44
C SER A 15 18.94 -12.75 5.46
N LYS A 16 17.74 -12.34 5.88
CA LYS A 16 16.56 -12.31 5.02
C LYS A 16 16.71 -11.26 3.91
N VAL A 17 17.19 -10.05 4.22
CA VAL A 17 17.43 -8.99 3.20
C VAL A 17 18.43 -9.48 2.16
N ALA A 18 19.53 -10.11 2.59
CA ALA A 18 20.53 -10.66 1.66
C ALA A 18 19.92 -11.71 0.72
N ARG A 19 19.16 -12.67 1.28
CA ARG A 19 18.46 -13.70 0.50
C ARG A 19 17.44 -13.10 -0.46
N PHE A 20 16.65 -12.13 0.00
CA PHE A 20 15.64 -11.47 -0.83
C PHE A 20 16.28 -10.67 -1.97
N GLY A 21 17.37 -9.94 -1.69
CA GLY A 21 18.16 -9.22 -2.69
C GLY A 21 18.69 -10.14 -3.79
N ALA A 22 19.29 -11.27 -3.41
CA ALA A 22 19.75 -12.28 -4.36
C ALA A 22 18.59 -12.86 -5.21
N MET A 23 17.44 -13.15 -4.59
CA MET A 23 16.24 -13.60 -5.31
C MET A 23 15.76 -12.56 -6.34
N ARG A 24 15.71 -11.27 -5.97
CA ARG A 24 15.29 -10.20 -6.87
C ARG A 24 16.33 -9.89 -7.95
N ARG A 25 17.62 -10.10 -7.69
CA ARG A 25 18.68 -10.02 -8.71
C ARG A 25 18.50 -11.07 -9.80
N GLU A 26 18.30 -12.32 -9.41
CA GLU A 26 18.03 -13.40 -10.37
C GLU A 26 16.73 -13.17 -11.14
N PHE A 27 15.70 -12.67 -10.46
CA PHE A 27 14.46 -12.30 -11.12
C PHE A 27 14.63 -11.15 -12.13
N ALA A 28 15.42 -10.12 -11.79
CA ALA A 28 15.74 -9.03 -12.71
C ALA A 28 16.52 -9.54 -13.94
N ARG A 29 17.42 -10.50 -13.77
CA ARG A 29 18.13 -11.17 -14.88
C ARG A 29 17.18 -11.92 -15.79
N GLU A 30 16.21 -12.64 -15.24
CA GLU A 30 15.19 -13.35 -16.02
C GLU A 30 14.30 -12.39 -16.81
N LEU A 31 13.83 -11.30 -16.19
CA LEU A 31 13.08 -10.25 -16.87
C LEU A 31 13.90 -9.63 -18.02
N ALA A 32 15.17 -9.30 -17.76
CA ALA A 32 16.07 -8.74 -18.77
C ALA A 32 16.24 -9.70 -19.96
N ARG A 33 16.45 -10.99 -19.70
CA ARG A 33 16.56 -12.03 -20.73
C ARG A 33 15.28 -12.13 -21.58
N ARG A 34 14.09 -12.13 -20.95
CA ARG A 34 12.80 -12.16 -21.67
C ARG A 34 12.57 -10.94 -22.55
N LYS A 35 13.09 -9.77 -22.13
CA LYS A 35 12.91 -8.50 -22.84
C LYS A 35 14.08 -8.13 -23.76
N GLY A 36 15.10 -8.98 -23.86
CA GLY A 36 16.28 -8.72 -24.68
C GLY A 36 17.12 -7.53 -24.19
N VAL A 37 17.07 -7.24 -22.88
CA VAL A 37 17.81 -6.15 -22.24
C VAL A 37 19.10 -6.71 -21.63
N THR A 38 20.21 -5.98 -21.78
CA THR A 38 21.46 -6.27 -21.06
C THR A 38 21.52 -5.47 -19.76
N LEU A 39 21.74 -6.14 -18.64
CA LEU A 39 21.91 -5.47 -17.35
C LEU A 39 23.25 -4.72 -17.31
N SER A 40 23.21 -3.48 -16.83
CA SER A 40 24.42 -2.68 -16.63
C SER A 40 25.16 -3.11 -15.37
N ALA A 41 26.46 -2.79 -15.30
CA ALA A 41 27.25 -3.00 -14.09
C ALA A 41 26.73 -2.21 -12.88
N ASP A 42 25.98 -1.12 -13.10
CA ASP A 42 25.31 -0.36 -12.04
C ASP A 42 24.18 -1.14 -11.38
N VAL A 43 23.43 -1.94 -12.15
CA VAL A 43 22.41 -2.84 -11.60
C VAL A 43 23.06 -3.89 -10.70
N ASP A 44 24.18 -4.48 -11.12
CA ASP A 44 24.93 -5.42 -10.29
C ASP A 44 25.47 -4.75 -9.02
N ARG A 45 26.00 -3.53 -9.10
CA ARG A 45 26.46 -2.75 -7.93
C ARG A 45 25.33 -2.50 -6.93
N PHE A 46 24.13 -2.19 -7.42
CA PHE A 46 22.95 -1.99 -6.57
C PHE A 46 22.59 -3.28 -5.82
N PHE A 47 22.47 -4.41 -6.52
CA PHE A 47 22.16 -5.69 -5.86
C PHE A 47 23.26 -6.14 -4.91
N ASP A 48 24.54 -5.94 -5.24
CA ASP A 48 25.65 -6.20 -4.32
C ASP A 48 25.53 -5.40 -3.01
N ALA A 49 25.05 -4.15 -3.07
CA ALA A 49 24.83 -3.31 -1.90
C ALA A 49 23.65 -3.82 -1.05
N VAL A 50 22.53 -4.20 -1.70
CA VAL A 50 21.37 -4.80 -1.02
C VAL A 50 21.77 -6.10 -0.33
N GLU A 51 22.48 -6.99 -1.02
CA GLU A 51 22.92 -8.28 -0.50
C GLU A 51 23.87 -8.16 0.71
N LYS A 52 24.63 -7.06 0.79
CA LYS A 52 25.52 -6.74 1.93
C LYS A 52 24.80 -6.02 3.07
N GLY A 53 23.60 -5.50 2.83
CA GLY A 53 22.89 -4.63 3.77
C GLY A 53 23.55 -3.26 3.95
N ASP A 54 24.25 -2.76 2.93
CA ASP A 54 24.93 -1.45 2.96
C ASP A 54 23.98 -0.34 2.51
N TRP A 55 23.23 0.23 3.45
CA TRP A 55 22.18 1.20 3.15
C TRP A 55 22.67 2.43 2.38
N GLU A 56 23.82 2.99 2.76
CA GLU A 56 24.36 4.19 2.09
C GLU A 56 24.66 3.91 0.60
N GLN A 57 25.14 2.71 0.30
CA GLN A 57 25.40 2.30 -1.08
C GLN A 57 24.13 1.90 -1.81
N VAL A 58 23.15 1.29 -1.14
CA VAL A 58 21.81 1.01 -1.71
C VAL A 58 21.16 2.31 -2.16
N GLU A 59 21.07 3.31 -1.28
CA GLU A 59 20.44 4.61 -1.59
C GLU A 59 21.17 5.31 -2.74
N ARG A 60 22.50 5.36 -2.69
CA ARG A 60 23.32 6.02 -3.72
C ARG A 60 23.16 5.38 -5.10
N THR A 61 23.24 4.06 -5.17
CA THR A 61 23.14 3.33 -6.44
C THR A 61 21.71 3.34 -6.98
N PHE A 62 20.71 3.21 -6.11
CA PHE A 62 19.30 3.35 -6.50
C PHE A 62 19.02 4.73 -7.11
N LYS A 63 19.44 5.81 -6.44
CA LYS A 63 19.28 7.17 -6.93
C LYS A 63 19.93 7.37 -8.29
N ALA A 64 21.12 6.81 -8.50
CA ALA A 64 21.81 6.87 -9.79
C ALA A 64 21.02 6.13 -10.89
N LEU A 65 20.55 4.91 -10.62
CA LEU A 65 19.72 4.13 -11.54
C LEU A 65 18.42 4.86 -11.89
N ASN A 66 17.87 5.62 -10.95
CA ASN A 66 16.62 6.34 -11.10
C ASN A 66 16.75 7.73 -11.76
N GLY A 67 17.90 8.05 -12.36
CA GLY A 67 18.12 9.34 -13.00
C GLY A 67 18.21 10.52 -12.00
N GLY A 68 18.65 10.25 -10.77
CA GLY A 68 18.85 11.25 -9.71
C GLY A 68 17.71 11.38 -8.71
N ASP A 69 16.59 10.65 -8.90
CA ASP A 69 15.44 10.67 -8.01
C ASP A 69 15.55 9.57 -6.93
N SER A 70 15.22 9.88 -5.68
CA SER A 70 15.25 8.92 -4.57
C SER A 70 13.90 8.20 -4.35
N SER A 71 12.85 8.57 -5.07
CA SER A 71 11.52 7.96 -4.96
C SER A 71 11.37 6.73 -5.85
N ALA A 72 10.63 5.72 -5.39
CA ALA A 72 10.32 4.53 -6.18
C ALA A 72 9.40 4.79 -7.39
N GLY A 73 8.84 6.01 -7.51
CA GLY A 73 7.90 6.42 -8.56
C GLY A 73 8.54 6.55 -9.94
N PHE A 74 7.76 7.02 -10.92
CA PHE A 74 8.26 7.28 -12.28
C PHE A 74 9.28 8.43 -12.28
N SER A 75 10.42 8.21 -12.93
CA SER A 75 11.42 9.25 -13.23
C SER A 75 11.59 9.36 -14.74
N GLY A 76 11.36 10.54 -15.30
CA GLY A 76 11.56 10.81 -16.73
C GLY A 76 13.02 10.77 -17.17
N SER A 77 13.96 10.74 -16.22
CA SER A 77 15.41 10.67 -16.45
C SER A 77 15.97 9.26 -16.29
N ARG A 78 15.13 8.26 -15.97
CA ARG A 78 15.56 6.86 -15.82
C ARG A 78 15.95 6.30 -17.18
N ASP A 79 17.05 5.54 -17.22
CA ASP A 79 17.45 4.80 -18.42
C ASP A 79 16.29 3.89 -18.89
N PRO A 80 15.80 4.05 -20.14
CA PRO A 80 14.74 3.21 -20.70
C PRO A 80 15.05 1.71 -20.68
N ALA A 81 16.33 1.31 -20.66
CA ALA A 81 16.71 -0.09 -20.50
C ALA A 81 16.21 -0.68 -19.17
N LEU A 82 16.03 0.16 -18.13
CA LEU A 82 15.59 -0.29 -16.81
C LEU A 82 14.07 -0.49 -16.73
N THR A 83 13.27 -0.01 -17.70
CA THR A 83 11.80 0.02 -17.61
C THR A 83 11.20 -1.33 -17.20
N TRP A 84 11.59 -2.42 -17.85
CA TRP A 84 11.00 -3.74 -17.60
C TRP A 84 11.53 -4.47 -16.38
N ILE A 85 12.71 -4.08 -15.88
CA ILE A 85 13.33 -4.68 -14.70
C ILE A 85 13.10 -3.83 -13.43
N TRP A 86 12.61 -2.61 -13.61
CA TRP A 86 12.43 -1.64 -12.53
C TRP A 86 11.60 -2.16 -11.36
N PRO A 87 10.49 -2.91 -11.56
CA PRO A 87 9.74 -3.47 -10.44
C PRO A 87 10.58 -4.38 -9.52
N ALA A 88 11.55 -5.12 -10.06
CA ALA A 88 12.46 -5.95 -9.26
C ALA A 88 13.48 -5.12 -8.47
N ILE A 89 13.95 -4.00 -9.05
CA ILE A 89 14.84 -3.03 -8.39
C ILE A 89 14.09 -2.34 -7.25
N ILE A 90 12.86 -1.89 -7.48
CA ILE A 90 12.00 -1.29 -6.44
C ILE A 90 11.79 -2.28 -5.29
N ASP A 91 11.49 -3.55 -5.57
CA ASP A 91 11.26 -4.54 -4.52
C ASP A 91 12.50 -4.73 -3.63
N ALA A 92 13.69 -4.81 -4.22
CA ALA A 92 14.93 -4.94 -3.47
C ALA A 92 15.26 -3.67 -2.66
N TYR A 93 15.05 -2.48 -3.26
CA TYR A 93 15.23 -1.20 -2.56
C TYR A 93 14.27 -1.06 -1.39
N GLY A 94 12.98 -1.28 -1.62
CA GLY A 94 11.94 -1.14 -0.60
C GLY A 94 12.16 -2.09 0.57
N VAL A 95 12.56 -3.34 0.32
CA VAL A 95 12.96 -4.27 1.39
C VAL A 95 14.16 -3.77 2.19
N ALA A 96 15.21 -3.29 1.52
CA ALA A 96 16.39 -2.75 2.19
C ALA A 96 16.05 -1.49 3.00
N GLU A 97 15.21 -0.62 2.48
CA GLU A 97 14.73 0.60 3.14
C GLU A 97 13.92 0.26 4.38
N GLN A 98 12.95 -0.65 4.31
CA GLN A 98 12.18 -1.05 5.49
C GLN A 98 13.08 -1.68 6.55
N ALA A 99 14.06 -2.49 6.16
CA ALA A 99 15.05 -3.06 7.09
C ALA A 99 15.98 -2.03 7.73
N HIS A 100 16.25 -0.91 7.04
CA HIS A 100 17.00 0.21 7.59
C HIS A 100 16.15 1.07 8.53
N LEU A 101 14.89 1.32 8.18
CA LEU A 101 13.98 2.23 8.87
C LEU A 101 13.36 1.68 10.15
N TRP A 102 13.34 0.35 10.32
CA TRP A 102 12.68 -0.30 11.45
C TRP A 102 13.68 -1.01 12.36
N PRO A 103 13.52 -0.91 13.69
CA PRO A 103 14.17 -1.84 14.61
C PRO A 103 13.82 -3.28 14.23
N ALA A 104 14.83 -4.14 14.12
CA ALA A 104 14.68 -5.46 13.51
C ALA A 104 13.59 -6.33 14.16
N GLN A 105 13.45 -6.28 15.48
CA GLN A 105 12.39 -7.04 16.17
C GLN A 105 11.00 -6.52 15.80
N GLN A 106 10.81 -5.20 15.76
CA GLN A 106 9.53 -4.58 15.39
C GLN A 106 9.15 -4.86 13.93
N LEU A 107 10.13 -4.93 13.03
CA LEU A 107 9.91 -5.35 11.64
C LEU A 107 9.40 -6.79 11.57
N LEU A 108 10.05 -7.70 12.30
CA LEU A 108 9.64 -9.11 12.35
C LEU A 108 8.23 -9.25 12.95
N ASP A 109 7.95 -8.57 14.05
CA ASP A 109 6.65 -8.61 14.71
C ASP A 109 5.54 -8.07 13.80
N TYR A 110 5.76 -6.91 13.18
CA TYR A 110 4.83 -6.30 12.22
C TYR A 110 4.52 -7.22 11.03
N GLY A 111 5.57 -7.77 10.40
CA GLY A 111 5.39 -8.63 9.24
C GLY A 111 4.72 -9.95 9.59
N ASN A 112 5.10 -10.57 10.72
CA ASN A 112 4.48 -11.81 11.18
C ASN A 112 3.03 -11.60 11.58
N GLU A 113 2.66 -10.46 12.17
CA GLU A 113 1.28 -10.13 12.48
C GLU A 113 0.41 -10.07 11.22
N ILE A 114 0.91 -9.49 10.12
CA ILE A 114 0.23 -9.52 8.83
C ILE A 114 0.14 -10.93 8.27
N LEU A 115 1.25 -11.66 8.22
CA LEU A 115 1.28 -13.00 7.61
C LEU A 115 0.44 -14.02 8.41
N ASN A 116 0.39 -13.91 9.73
CA ASN A 116 -0.42 -14.77 10.58
C ASN A 116 -1.93 -14.50 10.45
N ALA A 117 -2.31 -13.33 9.92
CA ALA A 117 -3.70 -13.01 9.61
C ALA A 117 -4.16 -13.57 8.25
N LEU A 118 -3.27 -14.18 7.48
CA LEU A 118 -3.61 -14.77 6.18
C LEU A 118 -4.03 -16.24 6.34
N ASP A 119 -5.13 -16.61 5.69
CA ASP A 119 -5.51 -18.02 5.53
C ASP A 119 -4.51 -18.73 4.60
N PRO A 120 -4.34 -20.06 4.72
CA PRO A 120 -3.53 -20.83 3.78
C PRO A 120 -3.99 -20.61 2.32
N GLY A 121 -3.06 -20.33 1.43
CA GLY A 121 -3.33 -20.03 0.02
C GLY A 121 -3.89 -18.62 -0.26
N MET A 122 -4.15 -17.81 0.77
CA MET A 122 -4.67 -16.45 0.60
C MET A 122 -3.66 -15.57 -0.14
N ILE A 123 -4.16 -14.78 -1.10
CA ILE A 123 -3.38 -13.78 -1.84
C ILE A 123 -3.30 -12.50 -1.00
N TYR A 124 -2.10 -12.01 -0.75
CA TYR A 124 -1.88 -10.79 0.02
C TYR A 124 -1.67 -9.57 -0.89
N ILE A 125 -2.27 -8.44 -0.55
CA ILE A 125 -2.15 -7.16 -1.25
C ILE A 125 -1.64 -6.12 -0.24
N GLY A 126 -0.40 -5.69 -0.42
CA GLY A 126 0.22 -4.63 0.37
C GLY A 126 -0.01 -3.25 -0.25
N GLY A 127 -0.60 -2.35 0.53
CA GLY A 127 -0.92 -0.98 0.13
C GLY A 127 0.21 -0.02 0.45
N THR A 128 0.67 0.04 1.69
CA THR A 128 1.77 0.95 2.07
C THR A 128 3.14 0.32 1.81
N ASP A 129 4.19 1.12 1.85
CA ASP A 129 5.57 0.66 1.71
C ASP A 129 5.93 -0.42 2.73
N SER A 130 5.63 -0.18 4.02
CA SER A 130 5.81 -1.18 5.08
C SER A 130 4.91 -2.39 4.87
N GLY A 131 3.65 -2.18 4.48
CA GLY A 131 2.67 -3.23 4.25
C GLY A 131 2.99 -4.10 3.03
N ARG A 132 3.69 -3.58 2.03
CA ARG A 132 4.16 -4.36 0.89
C ARG A 132 5.45 -5.09 1.21
N TRP A 133 6.50 -4.35 1.55
CA TRP A 133 7.86 -4.89 1.51
C TRP A 133 8.23 -5.69 2.74
N ILE A 134 7.68 -5.41 3.93
CA ILE A 134 7.95 -6.24 5.10
C ILE A 134 7.30 -7.63 4.93
N PRO A 135 6.00 -7.78 4.58
CA PRO A 135 5.42 -9.09 4.29
C PRO A 135 6.07 -9.79 3.09
N ALA A 136 6.45 -9.06 2.03
CA ALA A 136 7.18 -9.66 0.91
C ALA A 136 8.53 -10.25 1.35
N LEU A 137 9.32 -9.51 2.14
CA LEU A 137 10.57 -9.99 2.72
C LEU A 137 10.36 -11.27 3.51
N LEU A 138 9.40 -11.27 4.44
CA LEU A 138 9.18 -12.41 5.33
C LEU A 138 8.61 -13.62 4.59
N SER A 139 7.69 -13.41 3.65
CA SER A 139 7.06 -14.49 2.88
C SER A 139 8.01 -15.12 1.87
N ASP A 140 8.70 -14.34 1.04
CA ASP A 140 9.60 -14.89 0.01
C ASP A 140 10.82 -15.61 0.63
N THR A 141 11.24 -15.18 1.82
CA THR A 141 12.33 -15.81 2.59
C THR A 141 11.84 -16.78 3.66
N SER A 142 10.57 -17.16 3.63
CA SER A 142 9.99 -18.15 4.53
C SER A 142 10.48 -19.56 4.20
N ASP A 143 10.67 -20.35 5.24
CA ASP A 143 10.86 -21.80 5.15
C ASP A 143 9.51 -22.55 5.16
N GLY A 144 8.42 -21.85 5.48
CA GLY A 144 7.04 -22.35 5.41
C GLY A 144 6.32 -21.92 4.13
N GLU A 145 5.02 -21.63 4.25
CA GLU A 145 4.23 -21.12 3.13
C GLU A 145 4.77 -19.77 2.62
N ARG A 146 4.79 -19.63 1.30
CA ARG A 146 5.13 -18.39 0.59
C ARG A 146 3.90 -17.88 -0.12
N HIS A 147 3.25 -16.87 0.45
CA HIS A 147 2.06 -16.26 -0.14
C HIS A 147 2.39 -15.57 -1.47
N VAL A 148 1.37 -15.36 -2.30
CA VAL A 148 1.48 -14.39 -3.40
C VAL A 148 1.32 -13.00 -2.79
N VAL A 149 2.33 -12.14 -2.95
CA VAL A 149 2.33 -10.77 -2.41
C VAL A 149 2.27 -9.78 -3.57
N LEU A 150 1.13 -9.10 -3.69
CA LEU A 150 0.85 -8.07 -4.68
C LEU A 150 0.86 -6.69 -4.03
N THR A 151 0.87 -5.63 -4.85
CA THR A 151 0.65 -4.26 -4.37
C THR A 151 -0.61 -3.63 -4.93
N GLN A 152 -1.33 -2.92 -4.07
CA GLN A 152 -2.51 -2.16 -4.44
C GLN A 152 -2.20 -1.08 -5.50
N ASN A 153 -1.05 -0.43 -5.39
CA ASN A 153 -0.77 0.79 -6.14
C ASN A 153 -0.16 0.53 -7.53
N GLY A 154 0.25 -0.70 -7.82
CA GLY A 154 0.96 -1.05 -9.04
C GLY A 154 0.09 -1.58 -10.18
N LEU A 155 -1.20 -1.88 -9.96
CA LEU A 155 -2.00 -2.64 -10.92
C LEU A 155 -2.16 -1.94 -12.28
N ALA A 156 -2.17 -0.60 -12.32
CA ALA A 156 -2.26 0.20 -13.53
C ALA A 156 -0.91 0.31 -14.29
N ASP A 157 0.20 -0.10 -13.68
CA ASP A 157 1.52 -0.08 -14.29
C ASP A 157 1.74 -1.36 -15.13
N ALA A 158 1.90 -1.20 -16.44
CA ALA A 158 2.13 -2.31 -17.36
C ALA A 158 3.42 -3.11 -17.05
N THR A 159 4.46 -2.46 -16.52
CA THR A 159 5.69 -3.14 -16.10
C THR A 159 5.45 -4.00 -14.87
N TYR A 160 4.58 -3.56 -13.95
CA TYR A 160 4.18 -4.33 -12.80
C TYR A 160 3.25 -5.50 -13.16
N LEU A 161 2.33 -5.33 -14.12
CA LEU A 161 1.52 -6.44 -14.62
C LEU A 161 2.40 -7.53 -15.25
N GLU A 162 3.43 -7.15 -16.01
CA GLU A 162 4.40 -8.10 -16.54
C GLU A 162 5.21 -8.77 -15.42
N TYR A 163 5.68 -8.01 -14.44
CA TYR A 163 6.35 -8.53 -13.25
C TYR A 163 5.51 -9.62 -12.57
N MET A 164 4.22 -9.36 -12.33
CA MET A 164 3.30 -10.32 -11.71
C MET A 164 3.14 -11.57 -12.57
N ARG A 165 2.97 -11.41 -13.90
CA ARG A 165 2.84 -12.53 -14.85
C ARG A 165 4.03 -13.47 -14.79
N VAL A 166 5.25 -12.94 -14.74
CA VAL A 166 6.47 -13.75 -14.69
C VAL A 166 6.67 -14.37 -13.30
N GLN A 167 6.39 -13.63 -12.22
CA GLN A 167 6.64 -14.09 -10.85
C GLN A 167 5.63 -15.13 -10.35
N TYR A 168 4.37 -15.02 -10.76
CA TYR A 168 3.25 -15.77 -10.19
C TYR A 168 2.48 -16.62 -11.20
N GLU A 169 3.08 -16.88 -12.37
CA GLU A 169 2.51 -17.78 -13.38
C GLU A 169 2.07 -19.11 -12.77
N GLY A 170 0.85 -19.54 -13.07
CA GLY A 170 0.28 -20.79 -12.57
C GLY A 170 -0.22 -20.76 -11.11
N ARG A 171 -0.02 -19.67 -10.35
CA ARG A 171 -0.52 -19.55 -8.97
C ARG A 171 -1.91 -18.91 -8.87
N LEU A 172 -2.26 -18.07 -9.83
CA LEU A 172 -3.55 -17.39 -9.95
C LEU A 172 -3.78 -16.94 -11.40
N ALA A 173 -5.02 -16.66 -11.77
CA ALA A 173 -5.35 -16.03 -13.03
C ALA A 173 -4.97 -14.53 -12.98
N LEU A 174 -3.92 -14.17 -13.71
CA LEU A 174 -3.31 -12.84 -13.67
C LEU A 174 -3.98 -11.86 -14.65
N LEU A 175 -3.84 -10.56 -14.39
CA LEU A 175 -4.30 -9.50 -15.28
C LEU A 175 -3.44 -9.46 -16.55
N ASP A 176 -4.08 -9.24 -17.68
CA ASP A 176 -3.42 -9.06 -18.98
C ASP A 176 -3.59 -7.64 -19.54
N GLU A 177 -3.06 -7.40 -20.74
CA GLU A 177 -3.16 -6.11 -21.41
C GLU A 177 -4.61 -5.72 -21.75
N LYS A 178 -5.49 -6.69 -22.00
CA LYS A 178 -6.90 -6.43 -22.29
C LYS A 178 -7.64 -6.00 -21.03
N ASP A 179 -7.33 -6.62 -19.90
CA ASP A 179 -7.86 -6.20 -18.60
C ASP A 179 -7.46 -4.77 -18.27
N SER A 180 -6.18 -4.43 -18.50
CA SER A 180 -5.66 -3.06 -18.36
C SER A 180 -6.40 -2.09 -19.27
N ALA A 181 -6.40 -2.33 -20.58
CA ALA A 181 -7.08 -1.46 -21.55
C ALA A 181 -8.55 -1.22 -21.19
N ALA A 182 -9.29 -2.28 -20.83
CA ALA A 182 -10.70 -2.15 -20.45
C ALA A 182 -10.91 -1.36 -19.15
N ALA A 183 -9.99 -1.42 -18.19
CA ALA A 183 -10.06 -0.61 -16.97
C ALA A 183 -9.79 0.88 -17.25
N PHE A 184 -8.79 1.19 -18.08
CA PHE A 184 -8.49 2.54 -18.53
C PHE A 184 -9.64 3.14 -19.34
N GLU A 185 -10.19 2.40 -20.31
CA GLU A 185 -11.34 2.83 -21.12
C GLU A 185 -12.56 3.13 -20.26
N ALA A 186 -12.88 2.24 -19.30
CA ALA A 186 -14.00 2.45 -18.38
C ALA A 186 -13.79 3.67 -17.48
N TYR A 187 -12.56 3.94 -17.03
CA TYR A 187 -12.25 5.16 -16.28
C TYR A 187 -12.36 6.42 -17.14
N ILE A 188 -11.81 6.39 -18.36
CA ILE A 188 -11.86 7.53 -19.31
C ILE A 188 -13.31 7.90 -19.64
N ALA A 189 -14.17 6.90 -19.88
CA ALA A 189 -15.59 7.14 -20.17
C ALA A 189 -16.28 7.88 -19.01
N ASP A 190 -16.15 7.38 -17.78
CA ASP A 190 -16.69 8.02 -16.57
C ASP A 190 -16.10 9.42 -16.33
N ALA A 191 -14.77 9.56 -16.48
CA ALA A 191 -14.07 10.83 -16.29
C ALA A 191 -14.53 11.91 -17.29
N ARG A 192 -14.79 11.53 -18.55
CA ARG A 192 -15.35 12.43 -19.58
C ARG A 192 -16.71 12.98 -19.16
N GLU A 193 -17.60 12.12 -18.65
CA GLU A 193 -18.93 12.54 -18.21
C GLU A 193 -18.85 13.49 -17.01
N ARG A 194 -18.01 13.20 -16.02
CA ARG A 194 -17.82 14.05 -14.84
C ARG A 194 -17.20 15.40 -15.20
N LEU A 195 -16.22 15.40 -16.10
CA LEU A 195 -15.60 16.63 -16.59
C LEU A 195 -16.58 17.50 -17.40
N ALA A 196 -17.35 16.88 -18.30
CA ALA A 196 -18.39 17.58 -19.07
C ALA A 196 -19.46 18.19 -18.15
N HIS A 197 -19.90 17.43 -17.13
CA HIS A 197 -20.79 17.97 -16.10
C HIS A 197 -20.22 19.21 -15.43
N ASP A 198 -18.96 19.16 -14.99
CA ASP A 198 -18.34 20.25 -14.23
C ASP A 198 -18.07 21.51 -15.07
N GLN A 199 -17.89 21.34 -16.38
CA GLN A 199 -17.78 22.43 -17.36
C GLN A 199 -19.15 23.06 -17.66
N GLN A 200 -20.19 22.24 -17.83
CA GLN A 200 -21.54 22.70 -18.13
C GLN A 200 -22.25 23.30 -16.91
N ASN A 201 -21.87 22.87 -15.70
CA ASN A 201 -22.51 23.28 -14.45
C ASN A 201 -21.48 23.87 -13.48
N PRO A 202 -20.91 25.06 -13.76
CA PRO A 202 -19.80 25.61 -12.98
C PRO A 202 -20.17 25.90 -11.51
N SER A 203 -21.43 26.16 -11.21
CA SER A 203 -21.95 26.44 -9.86
C SER A 203 -22.42 25.19 -9.11
N ALA A 204 -22.52 24.02 -9.77
CA ALA A 204 -22.89 22.78 -9.11
C ALA A 204 -21.68 22.18 -8.36
N PRO A 205 -21.91 21.29 -7.37
CA PRO A 205 -20.84 20.52 -6.75
C PRO A 205 -20.04 19.78 -7.82
N LYS A 206 -18.71 19.90 -7.75
CA LYS A 206 -17.78 19.26 -8.69
C LYS A 206 -17.84 17.74 -8.56
N ARG A 207 -17.85 17.05 -9.70
CA ARG A 207 -17.81 15.59 -9.80
C ARG A 207 -16.39 15.07 -10.04
N VAL A 208 -15.51 15.86 -10.63
CA VAL A 208 -14.08 15.56 -10.70
C VAL A 208 -13.47 15.83 -9.33
N LYS A 209 -12.82 14.81 -8.74
CA LYS A 209 -12.22 14.95 -7.41
C LYS A 209 -10.94 15.82 -7.50
N PRO A 210 -10.58 16.57 -6.44
CA PRO A 210 -9.34 17.35 -6.42
C PRO A 210 -8.07 16.51 -6.66
N THR A 211 -8.11 15.22 -6.31
CA THR A 211 -7.01 14.27 -6.49
C THR A 211 -6.91 13.70 -7.90
N GLU A 212 -7.87 14.00 -8.77
CA GLU A 212 -7.87 13.64 -10.19
C GLU A 212 -7.43 14.85 -11.03
N GLN A 213 -6.39 14.68 -11.84
CA GLN A 213 -5.95 15.70 -12.78
C GLN A 213 -6.34 15.26 -14.19
N LEU A 214 -7.42 15.84 -14.70
CA LEU A 214 -7.95 15.56 -16.02
C LEU A 214 -7.69 16.75 -16.93
N ARG A 215 -7.05 16.51 -18.08
CA ARG A 215 -6.92 17.52 -19.15
C ARG A 215 -7.53 16.98 -20.43
N LEU A 216 -8.30 17.81 -21.11
CA LEU A 216 -8.79 17.54 -22.46
C LEU A 216 -7.82 18.16 -23.45
N ASP A 217 -7.30 17.36 -24.37
CA ASP A 217 -6.50 17.83 -25.51
C ASP A 217 -7.02 17.17 -26.79
N GLU A 218 -7.46 17.97 -27.76
CA GLU A 218 -7.99 17.50 -29.06
C GLU A 218 -9.02 16.34 -28.97
N GLY A 219 -9.83 16.27 -27.90
CA GLY A 219 -10.81 15.21 -27.66
C GLY A 219 -10.27 13.99 -26.88
N ASN A 220 -8.97 13.93 -26.62
CA ASN A 220 -8.33 12.94 -25.76
C ASN A 220 -8.32 13.42 -24.30
N VAL A 221 -8.56 12.50 -23.37
CA VAL A 221 -8.44 12.79 -21.93
C VAL A 221 -7.07 12.32 -21.47
N HIS A 222 -6.24 13.27 -21.08
CA HIS A 222 -5.00 13.01 -20.36
C HIS A 222 -5.30 12.88 -18.88
N ILE A 223 -4.83 11.78 -18.30
CA ILE A 223 -5.10 11.39 -16.93
C ILE A 223 -3.80 11.45 -16.13
N SER A 224 -3.79 12.22 -15.05
CA SER A 224 -2.74 12.19 -14.04
C SER A 224 -3.34 12.34 -12.64
N GLY A 225 -2.48 12.24 -11.62
CA GLY A 225 -2.88 12.39 -10.22
C GLY A 225 -3.28 11.07 -9.56
N VAL A 226 -3.04 11.01 -8.24
CA VAL A 226 -3.21 9.80 -7.43
C VAL A 226 -4.66 9.30 -7.47
N GLY A 227 -5.65 10.20 -7.45
CA GLY A 227 -7.06 9.83 -7.45
C GLY A 227 -7.47 9.05 -8.70
N ALA A 228 -6.94 9.43 -9.86
CA ALA A 228 -7.23 8.77 -11.12
C ALA A 228 -6.56 7.39 -11.22
N VAL A 229 -5.27 7.33 -10.88
CA VAL A 229 -4.51 6.08 -10.85
C VAL A 229 -5.14 5.06 -9.89
N MET A 230 -5.56 5.50 -8.70
CA MET A 230 -6.18 4.61 -7.72
C MET A 230 -7.58 4.14 -8.16
N ALA A 231 -8.36 4.97 -8.85
CA ALA A 231 -9.64 4.53 -9.45
C ALA A 231 -9.45 3.47 -10.54
N ILE A 232 -8.33 3.51 -11.29
CA ILE A 232 -7.98 2.48 -12.27
C ILE A 232 -7.48 1.21 -11.56
N ASN A 233 -6.60 1.35 -10.56
CA ASN A 233 -6.14 0.23 -9.72
C ASN A 233 -7.32 -0.51 -9.07
N GLU A 234 -8.34 0.22 -8.61
CA GLU A 234 -9.56 -0.36 -8.06
C GLU A 234 -10.27 -1.28 -9.06
N LYS A 235 -10.50 -0.79 -10.29
CA LYS A 235 -11.14 -1.58 -11.36
C LYS A 235 -10.33 -2.83 -11.68
N LEU A 236 -9.01 -2.72 -11.66
CA LEU A 236 -8.11 -3.84 -11.92
C LEU A 236 -8.10 -4.84 -10.77
N LEU A 237 -8.16 -4.39 -9.52
CA LEU A 237 -8.32 -5.26 -8.36
C LEU A 237 -9.64 -6.03 -8.42
N GLN A 238 -10.75 -5.35 -8.75
CA GLN A 238 -12.04 -6.01 -8.95
C GLN A 238 -11.98 -7.10 -10.03
N ARG A 239 -11.32 -6.82 -11.16
CA ARG A 239 -11.11 -7.81 -12.22
C ARG A 239 -10.24 -8.97 -11.76
N LEU A 240 -9.16 -8.71 -11.04
CA LEU A 240 -8.28 -9.74 -10.50
C LEU A 240 -9.05 -10.69 -9.56
N ILE A 241 -9.85 -10.13 -8.64
CA ILE A 241 -10.71 -10.91 -7.74
C ILE A 241 -11.73 -11.72 -8.56
N ALA A 242 -12.40 -11.10 -9.54
CA ALA A 242 -13.40 -11.78 -10.37
C ALA A 242 -12.83 -12.94 -11.21
N LYS A 243 -11.57 -12.83 -11.68
CA LYS A 243 -10.86 -13.92 -12.38
C LYS A 243 -10.50 -15.09 -11.47
N ASN A 244 -10.55 -14.90 -10.14
CA ASN A 244 -10.12 -15.87 -9.14
C ASN A 244 -11.22 -16.08 -8.07
N PRO A 245 -12.41 -16.58 -8.45
CA PRO A 245 -13.55 -16.66 -7.53
C PRO A 245 -13.32 -17.59 -6.33
N GLU A 246 -12.42 -18.56 -6.47
CA GLU A 246 -12.08 -19.56 -5.44
C GLU A 246 -10.96 -19.10 -4.48
N LEU A 247 -10.31 -17.96 -4.76
CA LEU A 247 -9.23 -17.43 -3.91
C LEU A 247 -9.76 -16.35 -2.97
N SER A 248 -9.27 -16.36 -1.73
CA SER A 248 -9.43 -15.25 -0.79
C SER A 248 -8.28 -14.25 -0.92
N PHE A 249 -8.56 -13.00 -0.56
CA PHE A 249 -7.59 -11.91 -0.65
C PHE A 249 -7.51 -11.15 0.68
N GLY A 250 -6.29 -10.89 1.15
CA GLY A 250 -6.02 -10.04 2.30
C GLY A 250 -5.46 -8.70 1.84
N LEU A 251 -6.11 -7.59 2.18
CA LEU A 251 -5.68 -6.24 1.80
C LEU A 251 -5.20 -5.47 3.03
N GLN A 252 -3.95 -5.01 3.01
CA GLN A 252 -3.50 -3.89 3.82
C GLN A 252 -3.63 -2.62 2.95
N GLU A 253 -4.48 -1.68 3.35
CA GLU A 253 -4.90 -0.58 2.47
C GLU A 253 -3.95 0.63 2.53
N SER A 254 -3.55 1.16 1.38
CA SER A 254 -2.96 2.51 1.25
C SER A 254 -4.08 3.54 1.11
N VAL A 255 -4.55 3.77 -0.11
CA VAL A 255 -5.60 4.72 -0.46
C VAL A 255 -6.94 4.00 -0.45
N PRO A 256 -8.00 4.57 0.16
CA PRO A 256 -9.33 3.94 0.20
C PRO A 256 -9.85 3.52 -1.17
N LEU A 257 -10.29 2.26 -1.28
CA LEU A 257 -11.00 1.74 -2.45
C LEU A 257 -12.47 1.48 -2.08
N PRO A 258 -13.44 2.27 -2.58
CA PRO A 258 -14.86 2.09 -2.25
C PRO A 258 -15.39 0.66 -2.41
N SER A 259 -14.93 -0.05 -3.44
CA SER A 259 -15.32 -1.43 -3.74
C SER A 259 -14.85 -2.42 -2.68
N THR A 260 -13.69 -2.21 -2.06
CA THR A 260 -13.20 -3.09 -0.98
C THR A 260 -13.97 -2.83 0.30
N HIS A 261 -14.32 -1.57 0.60
CA HIS A 261 -15.13 -1.22 1.77
C HIS A 261 -16.57 -1.74 1.68
N ALA A 262 -17.10 -1.95 0.47
CA ALA A 262 -18.45 -2.48 0.29
C ALA A 262 -18.60 -3.93 0.77
N THR A 263 -17.56 -4.74 0.63
CA THR A 263 -17.60 -6.19 0.89
C THR A 263 -16.57 -6.69 1.90
N GLY A 264 -15.60 -5.86 2.27
CA GLY A 264 -14.48 -6.26 3.11
C GLY A 264 -14.85 -6.45 4.57
N ILE A 265 -14.17 -7.41 5.21
CA ILE A 265 -14.32 -7.74 6.63
C ILE A 265 -12.97 -7.50 7.33
N PRO A 266 -12.91 -6.78 8.47
CA PRO A 266 -11.68 -6.64 9.22
C PRO A 266 -11.16 -8.00 9.69
N ASN A 267 -9.86 -8.23 9.56
CA ASN A 267 -9.17 -9.38 10.12
C ASN A 267 -7.80 -8.93 10.65
N GLY A 268 -7.76 -8.46 11.90
CA GLY A 268 -6.56 -7.87 12.48
C GLY A 268 -5.99 -6.71 11.64
N PRO A 269 -4.74 -6.80 11.15
CA PRO A 269 -4.09 -5.72 10.40
C PRO A 269 -4.56 -5.59 8.94
N ILE A 270 -5.38 -6.52 8.44
CA ILE A 270 -5.83 -6.58 7.05
C ILE A 270 -7.35 -6.53 6.93
N MET A 271 -7.82 -6.28 5.72
CA MET A 271 -9.19 -6.45 5.29
C MET A 271 -9.29 -7.73 4.44
N HIS A 272 -10.10 -8.68 4.87
CA HIS A 272 -10.43 -9.88 4.11
C HIS A 272 -11.43 -9.52 3.00
N LEU A 273 -11.09 -9.83 1.75
CA LEU A 273 -11.89 -9.64 0.55
C LEU A 273 -12.22 -11.00 -0.11
N ASN A 274 -13.29 -11.01 -0.92
CA ASN A 274 -13.87 -12.21 -1.51
C ASN A 274 -14.28 -13.28 -0.47
N THR A 275 -14.84 -12.82 0.66
CA THR A 275 -15.35 -13.65 1.75
C THR A 275 -16.68 -14.31 1.39
N ARG A 276 -16.65 -15.28 0.46
CA ARG A 276 -17.79 -16.15 0.19
C ARG A 276 -17.72 -17.37 1.09
N THR A 277 -18.71 -17.59 1.94
CA THR A 277 -18.91 -18.88 2.60
C THR A 277 -19.96 -19.70 1.84
N ALA A 278 -20.05 -21.00 2.14
CA ALA A 278 -21.10 -21.87 1.59
C ALA A 278 -22.53 -21.34 1.90
N ASP A 279 -22.66 -20.52 2.95
CA ASP A 279 -23.93 -19.98 3.46
C ASP A 279 -24.18 -18.51 3.06
N GLY A 280 -23.26 -17.87 2.32
CA GLY A 280 -23.39 -16.49 1.84
C GLY A 280 -22.23 -15.57 2.21
N ALA A 281 -22.48 -14.25 2.20
CA ALA A 281 -21.47 -13.26 2.58
C ALA A 281 -21.36 -13.17 4.11
N VAL A 282 -20.13 -13.07 4.63
CA VAL A 282 -19.89 -12.79 6.06
C VAL A 282 -20.54 -11.46 6.43
N ALA A 283 -21.38 -11.46 7.46
CA ALA A 283 -22.06 -10.26 7.92
C ALA A 283 -21.09 -9.34 8.68
N PHE A 284 -21.09 -8.05 8.31
CA PHE A 284 -20.39 -7.03 9.09
C PHE A 284 -21.30 -6.58 10.24
N THR A 285 -21.12 -7.17 11.42
CA THR A 285 -21.94 -6.90 12.62
C THR A 285 -21.30 -5.85 13.53
N GLU A 286 -22.03 -5.43 14.56
CA GLU A 286 -21.48 -4.57 15.61
C GLU A 286 -20.34 -5.26 16.38
N ASP A 287 -20.41 -6.57 16.58
CA ASP A 287 -19.32 -7.35 17.19
C ASP A 287 -18.06 -7.29 16.34
N VAL A 288 -18.17 -7.49 15.01
CA VAL A 288 -17.03 -7.33 14.09
C VAL A 288 -16.43 -5.92 14.16
N ALA A 289 -17.28 -4.89 14.28
CA ALA A 289 -16.83 -3.51 14.43
C ALA A 289 -16.08 -3.28 15.76
N ASN A 290 -16.60 -3.85 16.85
CA ASN A 290 -16.00 -3.77 18.18
C ASN A 290 -14.69 -4.55 18.27
N ASP A 291 -14.61 -5.72 17.67
CA ASP A 291 -13.40 -6.55 17.62
C ASP A 291 -12.28 -5.85 16.84
N SER A 292 -12.62 -5.23 15.69
CA SER A 292 -11.66 -4.42 14.94
C SER A 292 -11.14 -3.24 15.76
N LEU A 293 -12.01 -2.53 16.47
CA LEU A 293 -11.59 -1.45 17.36
C LEU A 293 -10.74 -1.96 18.53
N ALA A 294 -11.11 -3.08 19.13
CA ALA A 294 -10.37 -3.69 20.24
C ALA A 294 -8.94 -4.07 19.81
N TYR A 295 -8.80 -4.68 18.63
CA TYR A 295 -7.51 -4.98 18.03
C TYR A 295 -6.65 -3.70 17.93
N TRP A 296 -7.17 -2.62 17.35
CA TRP A 296 -6.37 -1.39 17.20
C TRP A 296 -6.07 -0.69 18.53
N LYS A 297 -6.93 -0.82 19.55
CA LYS A 297 -6.62 -0.36 20.92
C LYS A 297 -5.43 -1.13 21.51
N GLU A 298 -5.48 -2.45 21.42
CA GLU A 298 -4.41 -3.32 21.93
C GLU A 298 -3.09 -3.03 21.21
N ARG A 299 -3.11 -2.95 19.88
CA ARG A 299 -1.91 -2.66 19.08
C ARG A 299 -1.32 -1.30 19.37
N SER A 300 -2.17 -0.28 19.56
CA SER A 300 -1.72 1.07 19.91
C SER A 300 -1.03 1.08 21.28
N ALA A 301 -1.63 0.42 22.27
CA ALA A 301 -1.05 0.29 23.61
C ALA A 301 0.28 -0.49 23.59
N ALA A 302 0.34 -1.60 22.85
CA ALA A 302 1.55 -2.41 22.71
C ALA A 302 2.69 -1.61 22.07
N ALA A 303 2.41 -0.82 21.02
CA ALA A 303 3.41 0.04 20.39
C ALA A 303 3.96 1.11 21.35
N GLN A 304 3.08 1.76 22.12
CA GLN A 304 3.47 2.78 23.11
C GLN A 304 4.26 2.19 24.29
N LEU A 305 4.04 0.91 24.63
CA LEU A 305 4.84 0.20 25.63
C LEU A 305 6.22 -0.19 25.08
N ALA A 306 6.29 -0.55 23.79
CA ALA A 306 7.51 -1.07 23.17
C ALA A 306 8.50 0.03 22.75
N SER A 307 8.03 1.22 22.38
CA SER A 307 8.87 2.30 21.86
C SER A 307 8.20 3.67 21.95
N THR A 308 8.87 4.71 21.44
CA THR A 308 8.31 6.06 21.26
C THR A 308 8.25 6.44 19.78
N PRO A 309 7.37 7.39 19.37
CA PRO A 309 7.35 7.90 18.00
C PRO A 309 8.69 8.47 17.51
N LYS A 310 9.55 8.92 18.44
CA LYS A 310 10.88 9.42 18.11
C LYS A 310 11.86 8.30 17.78
N ASP A 311 11.81 7.19 18.53
CA ASP A 311 12.76 6.09 18.40
C ASP A 311 12.33 5.08 17.31
N SER A 312 11.03 4.95 17.07
CA SER A 312 10.45 4.06 16.05
C SER A 312 9.44 4.79 15.14
N PRO A 313 9.83 5.86 14.43
CA PRO A 313 8.87 6.67 13.66
C PRO A 313 8.10 5.85 12.61
N SER A 314 8.75 4.89 11.95
CA SER A 314 8.14 4.04 10.93
C SER A 314 7.02 3.16 11.50
N LEU A 315 7.22 2.60 12.70
CA LEU A 315 6.20 1.82 13.42
C LEU A 315 4.95 2.67 13.70
N PHE A 316 5.14 3.83 14.34
CA PHE A 316 4.03 4.69 14.75
C PHE A 316 3.28 5.30 13.55
N LYS A 317 4.01 5.72 12.50
CA LYS A 317 3.41 6.17 11.23
C LYS A 317 2.59 5.06 10.60
N SER A 318 3.15 3.85 10.49
CA SER A 318 2.43 2.72 9.94
C SER A 318 1.19 2.41 10.77
N TYR A 319 1.29 2.20 12.08
CA TYR A 319 0.10 1.88 12.90
C TYR A 319 -0.96 3.00 12.89
N SER A 320 -0.55 4.27 12.86
CA SER A 320 -1.48 5.38 12.66
C SER A 320 -2.23 5.25 11.33
N HIS A 321 -1.53 4.98 10.23
CA HIS A 321 -2.14 4.74 8.93
C HIS A 321 -3.14 3.59 8.94
N HIS A 322 -2.76 2.44 9.50
CA HIS A 322 -3.61 1.25 9.47
C HIS A 322 -4.85 1.40 10.36
N ALA A 323 -4.72 2.04 11.52
CA ALA A 323 -5.87 2.39 12.36
C ALA A 323 -6.84 3.34 11.64
N ALA A 324 -6.32 4.30 10.84
CA ALA A 324 -7.15 5.16 10.01
C ALA A 324 -7.83 4.40 8.86
N ALA A 325 -7.13 3.46 8.21
CA ALA A 325 -7.71 2.61 7.18
C ALA A 325 -8.84 1.71 7.74
N ALA A 326 -8.65 1.13 8.92
CA ALA A 326 -9.73 0.40 9.59
C ALA A 326 -10.90 1.31 9.98
N ALA A 327 -10.63 2.53 10.44
CA ALA A 327 -11.66 3.54 10.69
C ALA A 327 -12.44 3.92 9.43
N ASN A 328 -11.78 4.01 8.27
CA ASN A 328 -12.44 4.24 6.98
C ASN A 328 -13.43 3.11 6.67
N LEU A 329 -13.01 1.85 6.81
CA LEU A 329 -13.88 0.69 6.63
C LEU A 329 -15.08 0.72 7.60
N LEU A 330 -14.84 0.96 8.89
CA LEU A 330 -15.89 1.05 9.91
C LEU A 330 -16.91 2.16 9.57
N ALA A 331 -16.44 3.34 9.13
CA ALA A 331 -17.30 4.43 8.73
C ALA A 331 -18.14 4.07 7.50
N ALA A 332 -17.52 3.47 6.47
CA ALA A 332 -18.19 3.04 5.24
C ALA A 332 -19.25 1.95 5.49
N ARG A 333 -19.07 1.15 6.55
CA ARG A 333 -19.98 0.06 6.96
C ARG A 333 -21.06 0.49 7.94
N GLY A 334 -21.13 1.79 8.28
CA GLY A 334 -22.19 2.34 9.14
C GLY A 334 -21.91 2.24 10.63
N PHE A 335 -20.64 2.13 11.05
CA PHE A 335 -20.21 2.07 12.46
C PHE A 335 -19.44 3.34 12.87
N PRO A 336 -20.08 4.52 12.85
CA PRO A 336 -19.39 5.80 13.02
C PRO A 336 -18.83 6.01 14.44
N LYS A 337 -19.38 5.35 15.47
CA LYS A 337 -18.87 5.43 16.85
C LYS A 337 -17.52 4.73 16.98
N GLN A 338 -17.40 3.54 16.40
CA GLN A 338 -16.16 2.75 16.38
C GLN A 338 -15.13 3.43 15.47
N ALA A 339 -15.57 3.92 14.30
CA ALA A 339 -14.71 4.68 13.38
C ALA A 339 -14.10 5.91 14.04
N GLU A 340 -14.89 6.74 14.74
CA GLU A 340 -14.36 7.92 15.44
C GLU A 340 -13.28 7.54 16.47
N GLN A 341 -13.51 6.49 17.26
CA GLN A 341 -12.51 6.03 18.23
C GLN A 341 -11.23 5.54 17.54
N ALA A 342 -11.34 4.80 16.44
CA ALA A 342 -10.18 4.34 15.68
C ALA A 342 -9.40 5.49 15.04
N TYR A 343 -10.07 6.52 14.50
CA TYR A 343 -9.38 7.74 14.07
C TYR A 343 -8.66 8.45 15.22
N ARG A 344 -9.26 8.52 16.41
CA ARG A 344 -8.60 9.14 17.57
C ARG A 344 -7.35 8.37 17.99
N LEU A 345 -7.39 7.03 18.00
CA LEU A 345 -6.19 6.20 18.21
C LEU A 345 -5.11 6.49 17.16
N SER A 346 -5.51 6.60 15.89
CA SER A 346 -4.59 6.96 14.81
C SER A 346 -3.92 8.33 15.04
N SER A 347 -4.68 9.34 15.50
CA SER A 347 -4.14 10.66 15.85
C SER A 347 -3.23 10.63 17.09
N GLU A 348 -3.51 9.75 18.05
CA GLU A 348 -2.66 9.57 19.24
C GLU A 348 -1.32 8.92 18.88
N LEU A 349 -1.32 7.94 17.97
CA LEU A 349 -0.11 7.28 17.49
C LEU A 349 0.77 8.22 16.67
N TRP A 350 0.17 9.02 15.78
CA TRP A 350 0.89 9.97 14.94
C TRP A 350 0.05 11.23 14.69
N PRO A 351 0.22 12.28 15.52
CA PRO A 351 -0.56 13.52 15.41
C PRO A 351 -0.39 14.27 14.08
N GLU A 352 0.72 14.03 13.38
CA GLU A 352 1.03 14.60 12.08
C GLU A 352 0.35 13.89 10.91
N ASN A 353 -0.55 12.93 11.13
CA ASN A 353 -1.21 12.19 10.05
C ASN A 353 -2.31 13.06 9.37
N PRO A 354 -2.11 13.51 8.12
CA PRO A 354 -3.10 14.35 7.44
C PRO A 354 -4.35 13.58 7.03
N GLU A 355 -4.23 12.29 6.73
CA GLU A 355 -5.36 11.43 6.35
C GLU A 355 -6.34 11.28 7.50
N THR A 356 -5.84 10.95 8.69
CA THR A 356 -6.67 10.82 9.90
C THR A 356 -7.46 12.08 10.19
N THR A 357 -6.80 13.24 10.11
CA THR A 357 -7.46 14.54 10.32
C THR A 357 -8.53 14.81 9.26
N ALA A 358 -8.23 14.56 7.99
CA ALA A 358 -9.17 14.76 6.89
C ALA A 358 -10.41 13.87 7.05
N HIS A 359 -10.21 12.56 7.29
CA HIS A 359 -11.29 11.59 7.42
C HIS A 359 -12.12 11.77 8.69
N LEU A 360 -11.49 12.02 9.85
CA LEU A 360 -12.21 12.31 11.09
C LEU A 360 -13.03 13.59 10.98
N SER A 361 -12.48 14.66 10.39
CA SER A 361 -13.22 15.91 10.21
C SER A 361 -14.47 15.71 9.35
N ARG A 362 -14.37 14.90 8.28
CA ARG A 362 -15.51 14.55 7.41
C ARG A 362 -16.55 13.73 8.16
N LEU A 363 -16.13 12.75 8.96
CA LEU A 363 -17.04 11.95 9.80
C LEU A 363 -17.81 12.85 10.80
N LEU A 364 -17.11 13.77 11.46
CA LEU A 364 -17.70 14.72 12.40
C LEU A 364 -18.74 15.63 11.72
N GLU A 365 -18.45 16.11 10.51
CA GLU A 365 -19.42 16.91 9.73
C GLU A 365 -20.67 16.11 9.34
N GLN A 366 -20.51 14.86 8.93
CA GLN A 366 -21.62 13.96 8.63
C GLN A 366 -22.50 13.70 9.86
N GLN A 367 -21.92 13.76 11.06
CA GLN A 367 -22.65 13.69 12.34
C GLN A 367 -23.20 15.05 12.82
N GLY A 368 -23.08 16.12 12.04
CA GLY A 368 -23.54 17.47 12.40
C GLY A 368 -22.61 18.22 13.37
N ARG A 369 -21.46 17.67 13.74
CA ARG A 369 -20.46 18.27 14.65
C ARG A 369 -19.49 19.21 13.93
N ARG A 370 -20.02 20.13 13.12
CA ARG A 370 -19.24 21.02 12.24
C ARG A 370 -18.22 21.88 12.98
N SER A 371 -18.58 22.44 14.14
CA SER A 371 -17.66 23.28 14.93
C SER A 371 -16.50 22.49 15.53
N GLU A 372 -16.64 21.18 15.73
CA GLU A 372 -15.53 20.33 16.16
C GLU A 372 -14.63 19.96 14.99
N ALA A 373 -15.23 19.61 13.85
CA ALA A 373 -14.49 19.35 12.62
C ALA A 373 -13.62 20.55 12.23
N GLU A 374 -14.16 21.76 12.24
CA GLU A 374 -13.39 22.95 11.87
C GLU A 374 -12.24 23.23 12.83
N ARG A 375 -12.48 23.11 14.14
CA ARG A 375 -11.41 23.24 15.15
C ARG A 375 -10.31 22.21 14.94
N LEU A 376 -10.67 20.95 14.67
CA LEU A 376 -9.70 19.88 14.40
C LEU A 376 -8.80 20.23 13.21
N ARG A 377 -9.37 20.73 12.10
CA ARG A 377 -8.58 21.13 10.91
C ARG A 377 -7.66 22.31 11.19
N GLN A 378 -8.19 23.34 11.83
CA GLN A 378 -7.44 24.55 12.11
C GLN A 378 -6.28 24.29 13.08
N ASP A 379 -6.53 23.47 14.10
CA ASP A 379 -5.51 23.00 15.04
C ASP A 379 -4.41 22.21 14.32
N PHE A 380 -4.79 21.28 13.42
CA PHE A 380 -3.83 20.48 12.66
C PHE A 380 -2.92 21.36 11.79
N ILE A 381 -3.50 22.27 11.00
CA ILE A 381 -2.73 23.18 10.13
C ILE A 381 -1.80 24.08 10.94
N THR A 382 -2.24 24.53 12.13
CA THR A 382 -1.46 25.41 12.99
C THR A 382 -0.29 24.69 13.65
N ARG A 383 -0.49 23.45 14.13
CA ARG A 383 0.55 22.67 14.81
C ARG A 383 1.50 21.96 13.84
N HIS A 384 1.04 21.64 12.63
CA HIS A 384 1.77 20.84 11.65
C HIS A 384 1.82 21.56 10.29
N PRO A 385 2.47 22.74 10.20
CA PRO A 385 2.49 23.53 8.96
C PRO A 385 3.14 22.80 7.78
N SER A 386 4.09 21.88 8.04
CA SER A 386 4.70 21.01 7.03
C SER A 386 3.71 20.04 6.36
N GLN A 387 2.63 19.67 7.05
CA GLN A 387 1.61 18.73 6.58
C GLN A 387 0.45 19.43 5.86
N ARG A 388 0.44 20.77 5.81
CA ARG A 388 -0.68 21.55 5.26
C ARG A 388 -0.99 21.18 3.81
N GLU A 389 0.02 21.07 2.96
CA GLU A 389 -0.19 20.75 1.55
C GLU A 389 -0.79 19.35 1.36
N ALA A 390 -0.28 18.36 2.11
CA ALA A 390 -0.81 17.01 2.09
C ALA A 390 -2.26 16.96 2.58
N PHE A 391 -2.57 17.68 3.66
CA PHE A 391 -3.92 17.77 4.21
C PHE A 391 -4.91 18.45 3.24
N GLU A 392 -4.54 19.56 2.60
CA GLU A 392 -5.43 20.26 1.67
C GLU A 392 -5.75 19.43 0.41
N LYS A 393 -4.85 18.53 -0.01
CA LYS A 393 -5.12 17.59 -1.12
C LYS A 393 -6.17 16.53 -0.78
N LEU A 394 -6.43 16.29 0.52
CA LEU A 394 -7.35 15.27 1.03
C LEU A 394 -8.73 15.84 1.42
N ARG A 395 -8.86 17.17 1.45
CA ARG A 395 -10.07 17.92 1.76
C ARG A 395 -11.02 17.93 0.56
#